data_AF-A0A1Z9J479-F1
#
_entry.id   AF-A0A1Z9J479-F1
#
_cell.length_a   1.000
_cell.length_b   1.000
_cell.length_c   1.000
_cell.angle_alpha   90.00
_cell.angle_beta   90.00
_cell.angle_gamma   90.00
#
_symmetry.space_group_name_H-M   'P 1'
#
loop_
_entity.id
_entity.type
_entity.pdbx_description
1 polymer ?
#
loop_
_entity_poly.entity_id
_entity_poly.type
_entity_poly.pdbx_seq_one_letter_code
_entity_poly.pdbx_strand_id
1 'polypeptide(L)' 'MDICPQICPLCRVTIDPSANSDAEVIFSTGLPSTRTRLWARVCQYAKNEGCINTDPALRSTPGPRDVYSDAPDMGLSGAA' A
#
# COMPACT_ATOMS: atom_id res chain seq x y z
N MET A 1 -12.45 18.54 -12.60
CA MET A 1 -12.02 17.57 -11.58
C MET A 1 -10.71 17.01 -12.10
N ASP A 2 -9.61 17.38 -11.46
CA ASP A 2 -8.27 17.01 -11.90
C ASP A 2 -8.05 15.50 -11.75
N ILE A 3 -8.00 14.79 -12.88
CA ILE A 3 -7.83 13.33 -12.97
C ILE A 3 -6.34 12.95 -13.02
N CYS A 4 -5.47 13.84 -12.53
CA CYS A 4 -4.03 13.66 -12.65
C CYS A 4 -3.56 12.55 -11.72
N PRO A 5 -2.77 11.57 -12.23
CA PRO A 5 -2.20 10.55 -11.38
C PRO A 5 -1.23 11.17 -10.37
N GLN A 6 -1.26 10.67 -9.15
CA GLN A 6 -0.33 11.06 -8.09
C GLN A 6 0.83 10.07 -8.08
N ILE A 7 2.07 10.56 -8.17
CA ILE A 7 3.25 9.71 -8.21
C ILE A 7 4.11 10.02 -6.99
N CYS A 8 4.42 9.00 -6.18
CA CYS A 8 5.30 9.16 -5.03
C CYS A 8 6.74 9.40 -5.54
N PRO A 9 7.42 10.50 -5.13
CA PRO A 9 8.76 10.80 -5.61
C PRO A 9 9.83 9.84 -5.07
N LEU A 10 9.55 9.13 -3.97
CA LEU A 10 10.49 8.23 -3.31
C LEU A 10 10.42 6.81 -3.87
N CYS A 11 9.22 6.23 -3.93
CA CYS A 11 9.03 4.82 -4.30
C CYS A 11 8.36 4.62 -5.66
N ARG A 12 7.99 5.70 -6.36
CA ARG A 12 7.37 5.68 -7.70
C ARG A 12 6.03 4.94 -7.79
N VAL A 13 5.40 4.67 -6.66
CA VAL A 13 4.00 4.20 -6.62
C VAL A 13 3.12 5.29 -7.24
N THR A 14 2.23 4.87 -8.13
CA THR A 14 1.26 5.74 -8.78
C THR A 14 -0.14 5.45 -8.24
N ILE A 15 -0.91 6.50 -7.98
CA ILE A 15 -2.36 6.43 -7.79
C ILE A 15 -3.00 7.09 -9.00
N ASP A 16 -3.68 6.30 -9.83
CA ASP A 16 -4.37 6.74 -11.03
C ASP A 16 -5.89 6.78 -10.78
N PRO A 17 -6.46 7.97 -10.49
CA PRO A 17 -7.89 8.10 -10.20
C PRO A 17 -8.78 7.87 -11.43
N SER A 18 -8.22 7.71 -12.64
CA SER A 18 -8.96 7.34 -13.84
C SER A 18 -9.17 5.82 -13.97
N ALA A 19 -8.43 5.02 -13.20
CA ALA A 19 -8.53 3.57 -13.19
C ALA A 19 -9.71 3.08 -12.32
N ASN A 20 -10.01 1.79 -12.43
CA ASN A 20 -10.96 1.14 -11.53
C ASN A 20 -10.45 1.20 -10.08
N SER A 21 -11.33 1.48 -9.11
CA SER A 21 -11.01 1.56 -7.67
C SER A 21 -10.33 0.30 -7.11
N ASP A 22 -10.56 -0.86 -7.71
CA ASP A 22 -9.92 -2.13 -7.32
C ASP A 22 -8.45 -2.24 -7.76
N ALA A 23 -8.01 -1.35 -8.67
CA ALA A 23 -6.71 -1.40 -9.34
C ALA A 23 -6.07 -0.01 -9.55
N GLU A 24 -6.52 1.03 -8.86
CA GLU A 24 -6.03 2.41 -9.05
C GLU A 24 -4.59 2.65 -8.58
N VAL A 25 -4.01 1.73 -7.81
CA VAL A 25 -2.62 1.82 -7.33
C VAL A 25 -1.70 0.92 -8.15
N ILE A 26 -0.66 1.52 -8.71
CA ILE A 26 0.39 0.83 -9.45
C ILE A 26 1.68 0.87 -8.62
N PHE A 27 2.11 -0.29 -8.14
CA PHE A 27 3.39 -0.45 -7.43
C PHE A 27 4.55 -0.57 -8.41
N SER A 28 5.78 -0.37 -7.94
CA SER A 28 6.99 -0.59 -8.75
C SER A 28 7.18 -2.05 -9.17
N THR A 29 6.58 -2.98 -8.43
CA THR A 29 6.55 -4.42 -8.72
C THR A 29 5.22 -5.03 -8.29
N GLY A 30 4.81 -6.10 -8.97
CA GLY A 30 3.57 -6.82 -8.67
C GLY A 30 2.35 -6.30 -9.43
N LEU A 31 1.17 -6.77 -9.01
CA LEU A 31 -0.10 -6.43 -9.66
C LEU A 31 -0.61 -5.06 -9.21
N PRO A 32 -1.34 -4.33 -10.08
CA PRO A 32 -2.16 -3.20 -9.67
C PRO A 32 -3.09 -3.57 -8.51
N SER A 33 -3.39 -2.61 -7.65
CA SER A 33 -4.16 -2.86 -6.43
C SER A 33 -4.85 -1.61 -5.92
N THR A 34 -5.27 -1.62 -4.66
CA THR A 34 -6.12 -0.60 -4.04
C THR A 34 -5.33 0.36 -3.15
N ARG A 35 -5.93 1.52 -2.86
CA ARG A 35 -5.45 2.43 -1.81
C ARG A 35 -5.39 1.76 -0.45
N THR A 36 -6.31 0.84 -0.15
CA THR A 36 -6.28 0.09 1.12
C THR A 36 -5.01 -0.74 1.26
N ARG A 37 -4.59 -1.44 0.21
CA ARG A 37 -3.32 -2.19 0.22
C ARG A 37 -2.10 -1.27 0.34
N LEU A 38 -2.09 -0.15 -0.39
CA LEU A 38 -1.01 0.84 -0.28
C LEU A 38 -0.86 1.38 1.14
N TRP A 39 -1.98 1.69 1.79
CA TRP A 39 -1.98 2.10 3.19
C TRP A 39 -1.40 1.01 4.10
N ALA A 40 -1.94 -0.20 4.01
CA ALA A 40 -1.58 -1.33 4.86
C ALA A 40 -0.13 -1.78 4.71
N ARG A 41 0.49 -1.61 3.54
CA ARG A 41 1.87 -2.10 3.31
C ARG A 41 2.94 -1.02 3.41
N VAL A 42 2.58 0.24 3.19
CA VAL A 42 3.56 1.32 3.05
C VAL A 42 3.19 2.50 3.93
N CYS A 43 2.05 3.14 3.67
CA CYS A 43 1.80 4.46 4.25
C CYS A 43 1.57 4.44 5.76
N GLN A 44 1.00 3.37 6.32
CA GLN A 44 0.87 3.24 7.76
C GLN A 44 2.23 3.21 8.49
N TYR A 45 3.27 2.70 7.81
CA TYR A 45 4.62 2.61 8.37
C TYR A 45 5.47 3.84 8.06
N ALA A 46 5.19 4.54 6.96
CA ALA A 46 5.80 5.82 6.63
C ALA A 46 5.33 6.97 7.54
N LYS A 47 4.40 6.72 8.48
CA LYS A 47 3.86 7.70 9.44
C LYS A 47 3.37 8.99 8.77
N ASN A 48 2.83 8.89 7.56
CA ASN A 48 2.38 9.99 6.70
C ASN A 48 3.46 10.94 6.16
N GLU A 49 4.73 10.80 6.55
CA GLU A 49 5.81 11.62 5.97
C GLU A 49 6.08 11.15 4.54
N GLY A 50 5.68 11.95 3.55
CA GLY A 50 5.95 11.70 2.14
C GLY A 50 5.06 10.64 1.46
N CYS A 51 4.04 10.10 2.14
CA CYS A 51 3.05 9.21 1.52
C CYS A 51 2.01 10.00 0.71
N ILE A 52 1.64 9.50 -0.47
CA ILE A 52 0.61 10.08 -1.36
C ILE A 52 -0.84 9.60 -1.09
N ASN A 53 -1.02 8.71 -0.11
CA ASN A 53 -2.29 8.07 0.24
C ASN A 53 -2.66 8.36 1.71
N THR A 54 -2.87 9.63 2.04
CA THR A 54 -3.09 10.09 3.43
C THR A 54 -4.57 10.23 3.80
N ASP A 55 -5.46 10.40 2.82
CA ASP A 55 -6.89 10.59 3.07
C ASP A 55 -7.58 9.26 3.47
N PRO A 56 -8.07 9.11 4.72
CA PRO A 56 -8.77 7.91 5.13
C PRO A 56 -10.12 7.72 4.44
N ALA A 57 -10.75 8.78 3.91
CA ALA A 57 -12.04 8.68 3.22
C ALA A 57 -11.93 7.97 1.85
N LEU A 58 -10.72 7.92 1.28
CA LEU A 58 -10.46 7.28 -0.02
C LEU A 58 -10.07 5.80 0.12
N ARG A 59 -10.16 5.21 1.32
CA ARG A 59 -9.75 3.82 1.55
C ARG A 59 -10.69 3.10 2.50
N SER A 60 -10.86 1.81 2.27
CA SER A 60 -11.56 0.89 3.19
C SER A 60 -10.64 0.42 4.32
N THR A 61 -11.22 -0.21 5.34
CA THR A 61 -10.47 -0.90 6.40
C THR A 61 -9.65 -2.06 5.82
N PRO A 62 -8.33 -2.15 6.10
CA PRO A 62 -7.49 -3.25 5.62
C PRO A 62 -7.99 -4.63 6.02
N GLY A 63 -8.03 -5.56 5.06
CA GLY A 63 -8.29 -6.97 5.30
C GLY A 63 -7.02 -7.84 5.34
N PRO A 64 -7.15 -9.16 5.58
CA PRO A 64 -6.01 -10.08 5.66
C PRO A 64 -5.13 -10.14 4.41
N ARG A 65 -5.68 -9.81 3.23
CA ARG A 65 -4.96 -9.79 1.95
C ARG A 65 -4.24 -8.46 1.67
N ASP A 66 -4.50 -7.44 2.46
CA ASP A 66 -3.88 -6.12 2.31
C ASP A 66 -2.61 -6.00 3.13
N VAL A 67 -2.60 -6.59 4.33
CA VAL A 67 -1.44 -6.60 5.21
C VAL A 67 -0.35 -7.57 4.72
N TYR A 68 0.85 -7.44 5.29
CA TYR A 68 1.84 -8.51 5.22
C TYR A 68 1.38 -9.65 6.13
N SER A 69 1.57 -10.90 5.67
CA SER A 69 1.41 -12.06 6.53
C SER A 69 2.54 -12.12 7.55
N ASP A 70 2.27 -12.68 8.72
CA ASP A 70 3.31 -12.95 9.71
C ASP A 70 4.40 -13.83 9.09
N ALA A 71 5.65 -13.54 9.44
CA ALA A 71 6.75 -14.40 9.03
C ALA A 71 6.51 -15.80 9.64
N PRO A 72 6.72 -16.87 8.85
CA PRO A 72 6.65 -18.22 9.41
C PRO A 72 7.69 -18.36 10.52
N ASP A 73 7.32 -19.07 11.60
CA ASP A 73 8.23 -19.39 12.69
C ASP A 73 9.33 -20.32 12.16
N MET A 74 10.48 -19.73 11.85
CA MET A 74 11.70 -20.46 11.57
C MET A 74 12.35 -20.77 12.91
N GLY A 75 12.00 -21.92 13.50
CA GLY A 75 12.34 -22.34 14.87
C GLY A 75 13.81 -22.21 15.28
N LEU A 76 14.26 -20.97 15.53
CA LEU A 76 15.53 -20.59 16.15
C LEU A 76 15.36 -20.60 17.67
N SER A 77 14.77 -21.67 18.21
CA SER A 77 14.87 -21.96 19.63
C SER A 77 16.19 -22.71 19.85
N GLY A 78 17.17 -22.00 20.38
CA GLY A 78 18.54 -22.45 20.57
C GLY A 78 18.65 -23.78 21.31
N ALA A 79 19.52 -24.64 20.79
CA ALA A 79 20.16 -25.67 21.60
C ALA A 79 21.13 -24.96 22.56
N ALA A 80 20.81 -25.02 23.85
CA ALA A 80 21.75 -24.75 24.94
C ALA A 80 22.31 -26.08 25.46
#